data_AF-A0A955Z0M7-F1
#
_entry.id   AF-A0A955Z0M7-F1
#
_cell.length_a   1.000
_cell.length_b   1.000
_cell.length_c   1.000
_cell.angle_alpha   90.00
_cell.angle_beta   90.00
_cell.angle_gamma   90.00
#
_symmetry.space_group_name_H-M   'P 1'
#
loop_
_entity.id
_entity.type
_entity.pdbx_description
1 polymer ?
#
loop_
_entity_poly.entity_id
_entity_poly.type
_entity_poly.pdbx_seq_one_letter_code
_entity_poly.pdbx_strand_id
1 'polypeptide(L)'
;MADDAYEDLPGPKVIETRKTGVWLLQNPSTNQATAFGRDQRDELHLRGMVPYRVTTLAEQATAAIAQNRAKATPLERYIGMASLHDRNEVLFYRVLVDHLAELMPIVYTPTVGEACQKFSQIYRSARGLWITPDDVGDIPRVLRNSPYHDIRLIVATDNERILGLG
;
A
#
# COMPACT_ATOMS: atom_id res chain seq x y z
N MET A 1 -12.19 29.67 7.07
CA MET A 1 -10.79 29.43 7.47
C MET A 1 -10.70 27.97 7.83
N ALA A 2 -10.29 27.13 6.87
CA ALA A 2 -9.96 25.75 7.17
C ALA A 2 -8.56 25.78 7.79
N ASP A 3 -8.43 25.31 9.01
CA ASP A 3 -7.15 25.19 9.70
C ASP A 3 -6.21 24.31 8.86
N ASP A 4 -5.02 24.81 8.56
CA ASP A 4 -3.92 24.15 7.84
C ASP A 4 -3.27 23.00 8.65
N ALA A 5 -4.08 22.26 9.42
CA ALA A 5 -3.64 21.21 10.35
C ALA A 5 -2.98 19.98 9.68
N TYR A 6 -2.92 19.95 8.35
CA TYR A 6 -2.30 18.88 7.57
C TYR A 6 -0.95 19.28 6.93
N GLU A 7 -0.56 20.56 6.96
CA GLU A 7 0.74 21.00 6.40
C GLU A 7 1.94 20.47 7.23
N ASP A 8 1.73 20.15 8.51
CA ASP A 8 2.78 19.76 9.46
C ASP A 8 2.83 18.24 9.74
N LEU A 9 2.47 17.43 8.74
CA LEU A 9 2.62 15.97 8.77
C LEU A 9 3.83 15.46 7.95
N PRO A 10 5.07 15.99 8.07
CA PRO A 10 6.18 15.39 7.35
C PRO A 10 6.47 14.01 7.95
N GLY A 11 6.13 12.96 7.19
CA GLY A 11 6.62 11.61 7.45
C GLY A 11 8.16 11.58 7.43
N PRO A 12 8.77 10.54 8.01
CA PRO A 12 10.22 10.44 8.06
C PRO A 12 10.81 10.39 6.65
N LYS A 13 11.77 11.28 6.35
CA LYS A 13 12.51 11.26 5.08
C LYS A 13 13.43 10.03 4.94
N VAL A 14 13.76 9.40 6.06
CA VAL A 14 14.63 8.23 6.16
C VAL A 14 13.99 7.24 7.13
N ILE A 15 13.92 5.98 6.74
CA ILE A 15 13.46 4.90 7.61
C ILE A 15 14.69 4.19 8.18
N GLU A 16 14.89 4.31 9.48
CA GLU A 16 15.89 3.53 10.19
C GLU A 16 15.34 2.15 10.54
N THR A 17 16.11 1.10 10.27
CA THR A 17 15.66 -0.27 10.51
C THR A 17 16.83 -1.20 10.80
N ARG A 18 16.59 -2.20 11.65
CA ARG A 18 17.52 -3.31 11.90
C ARG A 18 17.24 -4.52 11.01
N LYS A 19 16.18 -4.46 10.19
CA LYS A 19 15.80 -5.53 9.27
C LYS A 19 16.66 -5.47 8.02
N THR A 20 17.00 -6.63 7.48
CA THR A 20 17.80 -6.78 6.25
C THR A 20 17.27 -7.95 5.41
N GLY A 21 17.77 -8.09 4.19
CA GLY A 21 17.45 -9.21 3.31
C GLY A 21 15.95 -9.32 2.99
N VAL A 22 15.42 -10.54 3.11
CA VAL A 22 14.01 -10.84 2.80
C VAL A 22 13.02 -10.00 3.61
N TRP A 23 13.36 -9.63 4.84
CA TRP A 23 12.47 -8.84 5.70
C TRP A 23 12.24 -7.42 5.17
N LEU A 24 13.23 -6.83 4.49
CA LEU A 24 13.06 -5.54 3.81
C LEU A 24 12.22 -5.67 2.55
N LEU A 25 12.40 -6.77 1.80
CA LEU A 25 11.65 -7.04 0.57
C LEU A 25 10.18 -7.37 0.84
N GLN A 26 9.86 -7.92 2.02
CA GLN A 26 8.50 -8.24 2.43
C GLN A 26 7.77 -7.06 3.11
N ASN A 27 8.49 -6.05 3.59
CA ASN A 27 7.88 -4.87 4.19
C ASN A 27 7.59 -3.81 3.10
N PRO A 28 6.32 -3.49 2.82
CA PRO A 28 5.94 -2.61 1.71
C PRO A 28 6.47 -1.18 1.84
N SER A 29 6.65 -0.70 3.06
CA SER A 29 7.14 0.66 3.34
C SER A 29 8.64 0.79 3.14
N THR A 30 9.40 -0.31 3.20
CA THR A 30 10.86 -0.31 2.98
C THR A 30 11.28 -0.89 1.64
N ASN A 31 10.44 -1.69 1.00
CA ASN A 31 10.80 -2.41 -0.22
C ASN A 31 10.95 -1.46 -1.41
N GLN A 32 12.16 -1.35 -1.95
CA GLN A 32 12.45 -0.59 -3.18
C GLN A 32 12.61 -1.49 -4.42
N ALA A 33 12.41 -2.80 -4.26
CA ALA A 33 12.61 -3.80 -5.31
C ALA A 33 13.98 -3.65 -6.01
N THR A 34 14.01 -3.45 -7.32
CA THR A 34 15.25 -3.28 -8.09
C THR A 34 15.86 -1.89 -7.98
N ALA A 35 15.26 -0.96 -7.24
CA ALA A 35 15.78 0.40 -7.06
C ALA A 35 16.83 0.53 -5.95
N PHE A 36 17.00 -0.50 -5.11
CA PHE A 36 18.17 -0.56 -4.23
C PHE A 36 19.46 -0.46 -5.05
N GLY A 37 20.31 0.51 -4.70
CA GLY A 37 21.64 0.67 -5.28
C GLY A 37 22.55 -0.52 -4.99
N ARG A 38 23.67 -0.63 -5.69
CA ARG A 38 24.59 -1.78 -5.52
C ARG A 38 25.15 -1.85 -4.10
N ASP A 39 25.61 -0.72 -3.58
CA ASP A 39 26.20 -0.64 -2.24
C ASP A 39 25.13 -0.93 -1.17
N GLN A 40 23.94 -0.35 -1.32
CA GLN A 40 22.78 -0.67 -0.45
C GLN A 40 22.43 -2.16 -0.48
N ARG A 41 22.54 -2.83 -1.63
CA ARG A 41 22.27 -4.28 -1.70
C ARG A 41 23.32 -5.10 -0.95
N ASP A 42 24.57 -4.64 -0.92
CA ASP A 42 25.61 -5.31 -0.14
C ASP A 42 25.42 -5.04 1.36
N GLU A 43 25.20 -3.79 1.75
CA GLU A 43 24.96 -3.38 3.15
C GLU A 43 23.71 -4.00 3.76
N LEU A 44 22.63 -4.09 2.99
CA LEU A 44 21.32 -4.60 3.44
C LEU A 44 21.13 -6.10 3.16
N HIS A 45 22.19 -6.82 2.73
CA HIS A 45 22.17 -8.25 2.43
C HIS A 45 21.11 -8.66 1.38
N LEU A 46 20.98 -7.87 0.32
CA LEU A 46 20.05 -8.08 -0.81
C LEU A 46 20.75 -8.58 -2.08
N ARG A 47 22.09 -8.61 -2.13
CA ARG A 47 22.83 -9.12 -3.29
C ARG A 47 22.42 -10.57 -3.57
N GLY A 48 22.01 -10.84 -4.80
CA GLY A 48 21.49 -12.14 -5.23
C GLY A 48 20.00 -12.36 -4.98
N MET A 49 19.33 -11.51 -4.18
CA MET A 49 17.89 -11.61 -3.89
C MET A 49 17.03 -10.83 -4.88
N VAL A 50 17.61 -9.85 -5.58
CA VAL A 50 16.97 -9.04 -6.61
C VAL A 50 17.76 -9.10 -7.92
N PRO A 51 17.11 -8.95 -9.09
CA PRO A 51 17.79 -8.95 -10.39
C PRO A 51 18.98 -7.98 -10.45
N TYR A 52 20.01 -8.33 -11.23
CA TYR A 52 21.27 -7.56 -11.32
C TYR A 52 21.11 -6.09 -11.70
N ARG A 53 20.16 -5.78 -12.60
CA ARG A 53 19.91 -4.42 -13.05
C ARG A 53 19.34 -3.57 -11.91
N VAL A 54 19.92 -2.39 -11.71
CA VAL A 54 19.32 -1.33 -10.89
C VAL A 54 18.38 -0.54 -11.78
N THR A 55 17.17 -0.27 -11.30
CA THR A 55 16.17 0.54 -12.03
C THR A 55 15.78 1.74 -11.19
N THR A 56 15.55 2.87 -11.83
CA THR A 56 15.00 4.06 -11.17
C THR A 56 13.52 3.85 -10.78
N LEU A 57 13.03 4.65 -9.83
CA LEU A 57 11.61 4.67 -9.48
C LEU A 57 10.73 5.01 -10.70
N ALA A 58 11.19 5.88 -11.59
CA ALA A 58 10.47 6.25 -12.81
C ALA A 58 10.36 5.10 -13.83
N GLU A 59 11.43 4.32 -14.02
CA GLU A 59 11.40 3.11 -14.84
C GLU A 59 10.43 2.07 -14.26
N GLN A 60 10.45 1.87 -12.93
CA GLN A 60 9.52 0.98 -12.26
C GLN A 60 8.07 1.45 -12.39
N ALA A 61 7.81 2.75 -12.24
CA ALA A 61 6.47 3.33 -12.37
C ALA A 61 5.92 3.13 -13.79
N THR A 62 6.77 3.36 -14.82
CA THR A 62 6.42 3.13 -16.23
C THR A 62 6.05 1.67 -16.49
N ALA A 63 6.83 0.73 -15.95
CA ALA A 63 6.51 -0.70 -16.08
C ALA A 63 5.22 -1.08 -15.33
N ALA A 64 5.02 -0.54 -14.13
CA ALA A 64 3.85 -0.82 -13.29
C ALA A 64 2.54 -0.33 -13.93
N ILE A 65 2.52 0.90 -14.47
CA ILE A 65 1.31 1.41 -15.15
C ILE A 65 1.03 0.62 -16.43
N ALA A 66 2.06 0.22 -17.19
CA ALA A 66 1.87 -0.61 -18.38
C ALA A 66 1.26 -1.98 -18.02
N GLN A 67 1.73 -2.62 -16.95
CA GLN A 67 1.14 -3.87 -16.44
C GLN A 67 -0.30 -3.69 -15.95
N ASN A 68 -0.62 -2.55 -15.33
CA ASN A 68 -1.98 -2.23 -14.93
C ASN A 68 -2.90 -2.07 -16.14
N ARG A 69 -2.50 -1.29 -17.15
CA ARG A 69 -3.26 -1.06 -18.38
C ARG A 69 -3.50 -2.33 -19.20
N ALA A 70 -2.64 -3.34 -19.05
CA ALA A 70 -2.79 -4.63 -19.71
C ALA A 70 -3.86 -5.56 -19.07
N LYS A 71 -4.43 -5.18 -17.91
CA LYS A 71 -5.51 -5.95 -17.28
C LYS A 71 -6.84 -5.73 -18.01
N ALA A 72 -7.65 -6.79 -18.13
CA ALA A 72 -8.83 -6.77 -18.99
C ALA A 72 -10.00 -6.01 -18.35
N THR A 73 -10.13 -6.07 -17.03
CA THR A 73 -11.27 -5.49 -16.31
C THR A 73 -10.85 -4.44 -15.27
N PRO A 74 -11.72 -3.47 -14.92
CA PRO A 74 -11.45 -2.55 -13.83
C PRO A 74 -11.15 -3.26 -12.50
N LEU A 75 -11.85 -4.35 -12.18
CA LEU A 75 -11.58 -5.14 -10.99
C LEU A 75 -10.17 -5.76 -11.00
N GLU A 76 -9.71 -6.30 -12.12
CA GLU A 76 -8.33 -6.80 -12.23
C GLU A 76 -7.30 -5.68 -12.13
N ARG A 77 -7.62 -4.47 -12.64
CA ARG A 77 -6.78 -3.28 -12.45
C ARG A 77 -6.71 -2.89 -10.98
N TYR A 78 -7.83 -2.92 -10.26
CA TYR A 78 -7.88 -2.69 -8.81
C TYR A 78 -7.01 -3.72 -8.06
N ILE A 79 -7.18 -5.01 -8.36
CA ILE A 79 -6.38 -6.09 -7.76
C ILE A 79 -4.88 -5.86 -8.05
N GLY A 80 -4.53 -5.41 -9.25
CA GLY A 80 -3.16 -5.05 -9.62
C GLY A 80 -2.61 -3.89 -8.79
N MET A 81 -3.38 -2.82 -8.61
CA MET A 81 -2.98 -1.68 -7.77
C MET A 81 -2.89 -2.06 -6.28
N ALA A 82 -3.82 -2.85 -5.76
CA ALA A 82 -3.77 -3.37 -4.39
C ALA A 82 -2.53 -4.24 -4.17
N SER A 83 -2.23 -5.15 -5.12
CA SER A 83 -1.03 -6.01 -5.05
C SER A 83 0.26 -5.18 -5.14
N LEU A 84 0.26 -4.05 -5.86
CA LEU A 84 1.39 -3.13 -5.90
C LEU A 84 1.56 -2.44 -4.54
N HIS A 85 0.46 -1.95 -3.97
CA HIS A 85 0.44 -1.32 -2.64
C HIS A 85 0.97 -2.29 -1.57
N ASP A 86 0.52 -3.54 -1.58
CA ASP A 86 0.95 -4.61 -0.66
C ASP A 86 2.42 -5.01 -0.82
N ARG A 87 3.10 -4.57 -1.88
CA ARG A 87 4.50 -4.94 -2.14
C ARG A 87 5.45 -3.76 -1.99
N ASN A 88 5.05 -2.57 -2.41
CA ASN A 88 5.90 -1.37 -2.45
C ASN A 88 5.01 -0.12 -2.42
N GLU A 89 4.90 0.51 -1.25
CA GLU A 89 4.01 1.66 -1.03
C GLU A 89 4.49 2.90 -1.78
N VAL A 90 5.80 3.14 -1.81
CA VAL A 90 6.39 4.29 -2.52
C VAL A 90 6.07 4.22 -4.02
N LEU A 91 6.24 3.04 -4.62
CA LEU A 91 5.93 2.84 -6.04
C LEU A 91 4.42 2.92 -6.31
N PHE A 92 3.58 2.39 -5.42
CA PHE A 92 2.13 2.52 -5.52
C PHE A 92 1.70 3.99 -5.57
N TYR A 93 2.12 4.79 -4.59
CA TYR A 93 1.76 6.21 -4.53
C TYR A 93 2.37 6.99 -5.69
N ARG A 94 3.59 6.67 -6.11
CA ARG A 94 4.20 7.27 -7.29
C ARG A 94 3.34 7.05 -8.54
N VAL A 95 2.93 5.81 -8.81
CA VAL A 95 2.08 5.47 -9.97
C VAL A 95 0.71 6.13 -9.87
N LEU A 96 0.11 6.13 -8.68
CA LEU A 96 -1.20 6.74 -8.45
C LEU A 96 -1.17 8.25 -8.70
N VAL A 97 -0.17 8.96 -8.18
CA VAL A 97 -0.05 10.42 -8.36
C VAL A 97 0.23 10.78 -9.81
N ASP A 98 1.17 10.08 -10.47
CA ASP A 98 1.54 10.34 -11.87
C ASP A 98 0.37 10.08 -12.84
N HIS A 99 -0.60 9.23 -12.47
CA HIS A 99 -1.74 8.82 -13.30
C HIS A 99 -3.09 8.98 -12.60
N LEU A 100 -3.24 10.00 -11.75
CA LEU A 100 -4.37 10.14 -10.83
C LEU A 100 -5.72 10.09 -11.54
N ALA A 101 -5.91 10.88 -12.60
CA ALA A 101 -7.18 10.92 -13.33
C ALA A 101 -7.57 9.54 -13.93
N GLU A 102 -6.60 8.73 -14.35
CA GLU A 102 -6.83 7.39 -14.90
C GLU A 102 -7.13 6.36 -13.80
N LEU A 103 -6.44 6.47 -12.66
CA LEU A 103 -6.47 5.44 -11.62
C LEU A 103 -7.49 5.71 -10.50
N MET A 104 -7.93 6.96 -10.30
CA MET A 104 -8.98 7.28 -9.34
C MET A 104 -10.25 6.43 -9.51
N PRO A 105 -10.82 6.25 -10.71
CA PRO A 105 -12.00 5.39 -10.87
C PRO A 105 -11.71 3.89 -10.64
N ILE A 106 -10.44 3.48 -10.64
CA ILE A 106 -9.99 2.11 -10.40
C ILE A 106 -9.80 1.85 -8.91
N VAL A 107 -9.10 2.73 -8.19
CA VAL A 107 -8.78 2.54 -6.76
C VAL A 107 -9.89 3.04 -5.83
N TYR A 108 -10.83 3.81 -6.37
CA TYR A 108 -11.99 4.33 -5.65
C TYR A 108 -13.28 4.02 -6.44
N THR A 109 -14.29 4.88 -6.34
CA THR A 109 -15.56 4.69 -7.03
C THR A 109 -15.42 4.77 -8.55
N PRO A 110 -16.08 3.88 -9.32
CA PRO A 110 -17.03 2.86 -8.85
C PRO A 110 -16.39 1.50 -8.51
N THR A 111 -15.16 1.23 -8.93
CA THR A 111 -14.56 -0.12 -8.87
C THR A 111 -14.35 -0.62 -7.44
N VAL A 112 -14.06 0.25 -6.48
CA VAL A 112 -13.95 -0.14 -5.06
C VAL A 112 -15.24 -0.77 -4.53
N GLY A 113 -16.40 -0.37 -5.06
CA GLY A 113 -17.69 -0.97 -4.70
C GLY A 113 -17.79 -2.44 -5.10
N GLU A 114 -17.42 -2.77 -6.34
CA GLU A 114 -17.33 -4.15 -6.80
C GLU A 114 -16.29 -4.94 -6.01
N ALA A 115 -15.15 -4.32 -5.70
CA ALA A 115 -14.11 -4.93 -4.88
C ALA A 115 -14.61 -5.25 -3.46
N CYS A 116 -15.39 -4.37 -2.83
CA CYS A 116 -16.03 -4.62 -1.54
C CYS A 116 -17.00 -5.81 -1.62
N GLN A 117 -17.86 -5.87 -2.64
CA GLN A 117 -18.80 -6.99 -2.83
C GLN A 117 -18.09 -8.34 -3.02
N LYS A 118 -16.90 -8.33 -3.64
CA LYS A 118 -16.11 -9.54 -3.92
C LYS A 118 -14.95 -9.73 -2.94
N PHE A 119 -14.89 -8.98 -1.84
CA PHE A 119 -13.70 -8.86 -0.99
C PHE A 119 -13.17 -10.21 -0.52
N SER A 120 -14.05 -11.09 -0.02
CA SER A 120 -13.66 -12.43 0.46
C SER A 120 -12.99 -13.30 -0.62
N GLN A 121 -13.30 -13.09 -1.90
CA GLN A 121 -12.73 -13.84 -3.02
C GLN A 121 -11.39 -13.26 -3.48
N ILE A 122 -11.23 -11.94 -3.38
CA ILE A 122 -10.04 -11.22 -3.86
C ILE A 122 -9.05 -10.89 -2.74
N TYR A 123 -9.37 -11.24 -1.48
CA TYR A 123 -8.54 -11.02 -0.32
C TYR A 123 -7.17 -11.69 -0.47
N ARG A 124 -6.11 -10.94 -0.16
CA ARG A 124 -4.72 -11.36 -0.41
C ARG A 124 -3.72 -10.98 0.66
N SER A 125 -3.90 -9.80 1.25
CA SER A 125 -3.02 -9.28 2.28
C SER A 125 -3.83 -8.60 3.36
N ALA A 126 -3.37 -8.70 4.60
CA ALA A 126 -3.96 -8.00 5.72
C ALA A 126 -3.51 -6.52 5.69
N ARG A 127 -4.46 -5.62 5.49
CA ARG A 127 -4.29 -4.17 5.70
C ARG A 127 -5.36 -3.66 6.65
N GLY A 128 -4.96 -2.75 7.54
CA GLY A 128 -5.84 -2.22 8.59
C GLY A 128 -6.02 -3.17 9.76
N LEU A 129 -7.01 -2.86 10.60
CA LEU A 129 -7.40 -3.65 11.76
C LEU A 129 -8.88 -4.01 11.62
N TRP A 130 -9.24 -5.20 12.10
CA TRP A 130 -10.61 -5.69 12.15
C TRP A 130 -10.98 -5.78 13.62
N ILE A 131 -12.00 -5.03 14.04
CA ILE A 131 -12.48 -4.99 15.42
C ILE A 131 -13.94 -5.43 15.38
N THR A 132 -14.28 -6.43 16.19
CA THR A 132 -15.61 -7.03 16.25
C THR A 132 -16.33 -6.64 17.54
N PRO A 133 -17.65 -6.87 17.65
CA PRO A 133 -18.36 -6.65 18.91
C PRO A 133 -17.77 -7.43 20.10
N ASP A 134 -17.17 -8.61 19.85
CA ASP A 134 -16.53 -9.43 20.89
C ASP A 134 -15.29 -8.76 21.49
N ASP A 135 -14.70 -7.79 20.79
CA ASP A 135 -13.52 -7.06 21.24
C ASP A 135 -13.87 -5.87 22.15
N VAL A 136 -15.15 -5.56 22.40
CA VAL A 136 -15.58 -4.32 23.09
C VAL A 136 -14.93 -4.11 24.46
N GLY A 137 -14.65 -5.19 25.19
CA GLY A 137 -13.97 -5.15 26.49
C GLY A 137 -12.44 -4.97 26.40
N ASP A 138 -11.86 -5.10 25.21
CA ASP A 138 -10.41 -5.21 25.02
C ASP A 138 -9.89 -4.58 23.69
N ILE A 139 -10.63 -3.61 23.15
CA ILE A 139 -10.23 -2.84 21.96
C ILE A 139 -8.78 -2.30 22.08
N PRO A 140 -8.34 -1.76 23.24
CA PRO A 140 -6.96 -1.30 23.38
C PRO A 140 -5.90 -2.37 23.11
N ARG A 141 -6.15 -3.65 23.43
CA ARG A 141 -5.22 -4.73 23.06
C ARG A 141 -5.20 -4.97 21.56
N VAL A 142 -6.36 -4.94 20.90
CA VAL A 142 -6.43 -5.09 19.44
C VAL A 142 -5.67 -3.97 18.72
N LEU A 143 -5.87 -2.71 19.16
CA LEU A 143 -5.17 -1.55 18.59
C LEU A 143 -3.65 -1.61 18.77
N ARG A 144 -3.16 -2.16 19.90
CA ARG A 144 -1.71 -2.35 20.16
C ARG A 144 -1.04 -3.35 19.22
N ASN A 145 -1.81 -4.17 18.49
CA ASN A 145 -1.25 -5.06 17.46
C ASN A 145 -0.86 -4.32 16.17
N SER A 146 -1.26 -3.05 16.00
CA SER A 146 -0.81 -2.23 14.89
C SER A 146 0.73 -2.18 14.84
N PRO A 147 1.36 -2.39 13.68
CA PRO A 147 2.81 -2.23 13.54
C PRO A 147 3.25 -0.76 13.56
N TYR A 148 2.29 0.17 13.49
CA TYR A 148 2.53 1.62 13.50
C TYR A 148 2.15 2.23 14.85
N HIS A 149 3.01 3.11 15.37
CA HIS A 149 2.85 3.72 16.70
C HIS A 149 2.46 5.21 16.64
N ASP A 150 2.84 5.96 15.61
CA ASP A 150 2.46 7.37 15.41
C ASP A 150 1.27 7.48 14.45
N ILE A 151 0.10 7.03 14.90
CA ILE A 151 -1.14 7.07 14.10
C ILE A 151 -1.82 8.42 14.29
N ARG A 152 -1.92 9.21 13.21
CA ARG A 152 -2.52 10.55 13.23
C ARG A 152 -3.88 10.66 12.54
N LEU A 153 -4.24 9.65 11.76
CA LEU A 153 -5.51 9.59 11.03
C LEU A 153 -6.04 8.15 11.02
N ILE A 154 -7.31 7.99 11.38
CA ILE A 154 -8.03 6.72 11.32
C ILE A 154 -9.25 6.93 10.42
N VAL A 155 -9.41 6.04 9.44
CA VAL A 155 -10.66 5.87 8.69
C VAL A 155 -11.29 4.57 9.17
N ALA A 156 -12.50 4.64 9.71
CA ALA A 156 -13.22 3.48 10.23
C ALA A 156 -14.57 3.37 9.54
N THR A 157 -15.02 2.12 9.35
CA THR A 157 -16.33 1.78 8.80
C THR A 157 -16.83 0.48 9.44
N ASP A 158 -18.14 0.38 9.64
CA ASP A 158 -18.84 -0.86 9.98
C ASP A 158 -19.27 -1.66 8.74
N ASN A 159 -18.99 -1.12 7.54
CA ASN A 159 -19.44 -1.60 6.24
C ASN A 159 -20.97 -1.71 6.09
N GLU A 160 -21.76 -1.07 6.95
CA GLU A 160 -23.23 -1.16 6.87
C GLU A 160 -23.78 -0.42 5.65
N ARG A 161 -23.12 0.68 5.23
CA ARG A 161 -23.56 1.50 4.10
C ARG A 161 -22.43 1.89 3.15
N ILE A 162 -22.04 0.99 2.25
CA ILE A 162 -21.00 1.21 1.25
C ILE A 162 -21.61 1.79 -0.03
N LEU A 163 -21.51 3.11 -0.21
CA LEU A 163 -21.71 3.82 -1.50
C LEU A 163 -22.99 3.43 -2.29
N GLY A 164 -24.06 3.04 -1.59
CA GLY A 164 -25.34 2.62 -2.19
C GLY A 164 -25.46 1.13 -2.55
N LEU A 165 -24.53 0.29 -2.09
CA LEU A 165 -24.48 -1.16 -2.37
C LEU A 165 -25.09 -2.03 -1.26
N GLY A 166 -25.67 -1.40 -0.24
CA GLY A 166 -25.89 -1.97 1.08
C GLY A 166 -25.35 -0.96 2.05
#